data_AF-A0A9Q1CCR1-F1
#
_entry.id   AF-A0A9Q1CCR1-F1
#
_cell.length_a   1.000
_cell.length_b   1.000
_cell.length_c   1.000
_cell.angle_alpha   90.00
_cell.angle_beta   90.00
_cell.angle_gamma   90.00
#
_symmetry.space_group_name_H-M   'P 1'
#
loop_
_entity.id
_entity.type
_entity.pdbx_description
1 polymer ?
#
loop_
_entity_poly.entity_id
_entity_poly.type
_entity_poly.pdbx_seq_one_letter_code
_entity_poly.pdbx_strand_id
1 'polypeptide(L)' 'MIELPNGDTKRFLTLRLSTADNLVSVYAPTLPSDAEVKDQFYEDLECAVSKVPTCEYVIFLGDFNARVGTDRESWPGV' A
#
# COMPACT_ATOMS: atom_id res chain seq x y z
N MET A 1 -17.61 -9.13 13.29
CA MET A 1 -16.99 -10.46 13.15
C MET A 1 -15.97 -10.33 12.04
N ILE A 2 -14.69 -10.28 12.38
CA ILE A 2 -13.60 -10.21 11.39
C ILE A 2 -13.40 -11.64 10.92
N GLU A 3 -13.75 -11.93 9.67
CA GLU A 3 -13.46 -13.22 9.03
C GLU A 3 -11.93 -13.36 8.94
N LEU A 4 -11.37 -14.37 9.62
CA LEU A 4 -9.96 -14.71 9.48
C LEU A 4 -9.73 -15.28 8.08
N PRO A 5 -8.58 -15.02 7.45
CA PRO A 5 -8.31 -15.55 6.12
C PRO A 5 -8.23 -17.08 6.23
N ASN A 6 -9.27 -17.76 5.77
CA ASN A 6 -9.22 -19.19 5.48
C ASN A 6 -8.09 -19.38 4.46
N GLY A 7 -7.23 -20.38 4.66
CA GLY A 7 -5.91 -20.57 4.03
C GLY A 7 -5.82 -20.65 2.49
N ASP A 8 -6.82 -20.17 1.77
CA ASP A 8 -6.92 -20.10 0.30
C ASP A 8 -6.84 -18.66 -0.27
N THR A 9 -6.41 -17.67 0.54
CA THR A 9 -6.22 -16.29 0.03
C THR A 9 -4.96 -16.22 -0.84
N LYS A 10 -5.11 -16.52 -2.14
CA LYS A 10 -4.04 -16.41 -3.12
C LYS A 10 -3.73 -14.93 -3.38
N ARG A 11 -2.49 -14.52 -3.11
CA ARG A 11 -1.96 -13.17 -3.40
C ARG A 11 -0.88 -13.29 -4.47
N PHE A 12 -1.27 -13.21 -5.74
CA PHE A 12 -0.33 -13.24 -6.86
C PHE A 12 -0.01 -11.83 -7.34
N LEU A 13 1.27 -11.56 -7.56
CA LEU A 13 1.76 -10.39 -8.28
C LEU A 13 2.71 -10.90 -9.36
N THR A 14 2.38 -10.67 -10.63
CA THR A 14 3.28 -11.00 -11.76
C THR A 14 3.54 -9.71 -12.53
N LEU A 15 4.81 -9.33 -12.59
CA LEU A 15 5.27 -8.11 -13.22
C LEU A 15 6.32 -8.46 -14.27
N ARG A 16 6.08 -8.02 -15.51
CA ARG A 16 7.11 -8.00 -16.55
C ARG A 16 7.35 -6.53 -16.88
N LEU A 17 8.51 -6.02 -16.49
CA LEU A 17 8.86 -4.62 -16.64
C LEU A 17 10.14 -4.49 -17.48
N SER A 18 10.17 -3.48 -18.34
CA SER A 18 11.38 -3.01 -19.02
C SER A 18 11.42 -1.50 -18.83
N THR A 19 11.87 -1.06 -17.66
CA THR A 19 11.94 0.36 -17.29
C THR A 19 13.26 0.68 -16.57
N ALA A 20 13.66 1.94 -16.64
CA ALA A 20 14.74 2.52 -15.84
C ALA A 20 14.20 3.24 -14.58
N ASP A 21 12.88 3.22 -14.37
CA ASP A 21 12.20 3.91 -13.26
C ASP A 21 12.29 3.13 -11.94
N ASN A 22 12.08 3.84 -10.84
CA ASN A 22 12.08 3.27 -9.50
C ASN A 22 10.73 2.60 -9.21
N LEU A 23 10.76 1.38 -8.69
CA LEU A 23 9.56 0.64 -8.34
C LEU A 23 9.42 0.51 -6.82
N VAL A 24 8.30 0.98 -6.28
CA VAL A 24 7.98 0.88 -4.85
C VAL A 24 6.71 0.05 -4.70
N SER A 25 6.87 -1.21 -4.31
CA SER A 25 5.74 -2.09 -3.99
C SER A 25 5.43 -2.02 -2.50
N VAL A 26 4.17 -1.76 -2.15
CA VAL A 26 3.73 -1.64 -0.77
C VAL A 26 2.62 -2.63 -0.41
N TYR A 27 2.56 -2.95 0.87
CA TYR A 27 1.39 -3.56 1.49
C TYR A 27 1.15 -2.81 2.81
N ALA A 28 0.22 -1.87 2.80
CA ALA A 28 -0.02 -0.98 3.93
C ALA A 28 -0.77 -1.70 5.07
N PRO A 29 -0.74 -1.14 6.30
CA PRO A 29 -1.54 -1.65 7.40
C PRO A 29 -3.03 -1.67 7.06
N THR A 30 -3.72 -2.69 7.55
CA THR A 30 -5.17 -2.87 7.34
C THR A 30 -5.99 -1.84 8.13
N LEU A 31 -7.27 -1.66 7.79
CA LEU A 31 -8.17 -0.75 8.52
C LEU A 31 -8.15 -0.87 10.05
N PRO A 32 -8.16 -2.06 10.69
CA PRO A 32 -8.17 -2.16 12.15
C PRO A 32 -6.81 -1.83 12.80
N SER A 33 -5.76 -1.59 12.03
CA SER A 33 -4.46 -1.21 12.59
C SER A 33 -4.51 0.15 13.28
N ASP A 34 -3.73 0.29 14.35
CA ASP A 34 -3.61 1.51 15.15
C ASP A 34 -3.15 2.69 14.29
N ALA A 35 -3.51 3.91 14.71
CA ALA A 35 -3.17 5.12 13.98
C ALA A 35 -1.65 5.30 13.88
N GLU A 36 -0.93 5.05 14.98
CA GLU A 36 0.52 5.16 15.05
C GLU A 36 1.22 4.19 14.08
N VAL A 37 0.65 3.00 13.89
CA VAL A 37 1.19 2.01 12.93
C VAL A 37 1.00 2.48 11.49
N LYS A 38 -0.15 3.12 11.19
CA LYS A 38 -0.42 3.70 9.87
C LYS A 38 0.47 4.90 9.61
N ASP A 39 0.60 5.80 10.58
CA ASP A 39 1.41 7.00 10.46
C ASP A 39 2.89 6.64 10.23
N GLN A 40 3.44 5.74 11.04
CA GLN A 40 4.82 5.28 10.87
C GLN A 40 5.03 4.63 9.49
N PHE A 41 4.07 3.85 8.99
CA PHE A 41 4.16 3.26 7.67
C PHE A 41 4.26 4.33 6.56
N TYR A 42 3.47 5.40 6.65
CA TYR A 42 3.52 6.48 5.65
C TYR A 42 4.78 7.34 5.80
N GLU A 43 5.29 7.54 7.01
CA GLU A 43 6.59 8.19 7.24
C GLU A 43 7.75 7.39 6.64
N ASP A 44 7.75 6.07 6.85
CA ASP A 44 8.76 5.17 6.29
C ASP A 44 8.70 5.14 4.76
N LEU A 45 7.49 5.16 4.19
CA LEU A 45 7.27 5.24 2.75
C LEU A 45 7.77 6.57 2.17
N GLU A 46 7.48 7.69 2.83
CA GLU A 46 8.00 9.01 2.44
C GLU A 46 9.54 9.05 2.50
N CYS A 47 10.13 8.49 3.56
CA CYS A 47 11.57 8.36 3.70
C CYS A 47 12.20 7.50 2.59
N ALA A 48 11.52 6.43 2.15
CA ALA A 48 11.99 5.60 1.04
C ALA A 48 11.95 6.36 -0.29
N VAL A 49 10.87 7.10 -0.55
CA VAL A 49 10.64 7.83 -1.81
C VAL A 49 11.53 9.06 -1.92
N SER A 50 11.80 9.75 -0.81
CA SER A 50 12.68 10.93 -0.78
C SER A 50 14.15 10.63 -1.15
N LYS A 51 14.56 9.36 -1.14
CA LYS A 51 15.88 8.91 -1.60
C LYS A 51 15.99 8.80 -3.11
N VAL A 52 14.86 8.77 -3.83
CA VAL A 52 14.85 8.72 -5.30
C VAL A 52 15.19 10.10 -5.85
N PRO A 53 16.14 10.20 -6.81
CA PRO A 53 16.45 11.47 -7.46
C PRO A 53 15.19 12.10 -8.07
N THR A 54 15.04 13.42 -7.91
CA THR A 54 13.85 14.15 -8.41
C THR A 54 13.68 14.14 -9.93
N CYS A 55 14.72 13.75 -10.68
CA CYS A 55 14.68 13.59 -12.13
C CYS A 55 14.23 12.18 -12.58
N GLU A 56 14.03 11.25 -11.65
CA GLU A 56 13.62 9.88 -11.93
C GLU A 56 12.15 9.66 -11.55
N TYR A 57 11.46 8.78 -12.28
CA TYR A 57 10.08 8.45 -11.96
C TYR A 57 10.02 7.35 -10.88
N VAL A 58 8.96 7.42 -10.07
CA VAL A 58 8.61 6.39 -9.09
C VAL A 58 7.25 5.80 -9.47
N ILE A 59 7.22 4.48 -9.62
CA ILE A 59 6.00 3.71 -9.84
C ILE A 59 5.64 3.03 -8.51
N PHE A 60 4.52 3.43 -7.92
CA PHE A 60 3.95 2.74 -6.78
C PHE A 60 3.08 1.56 -7.21
N LEU A 61 3.25 0.43 -6.54
CA LEU A 61 2.45 -0.78 -6.73
C LEU A 61 2.00 -1.36 -5.39
N GLY A 62 1.06 -2.29 -5.46
CA GLY A 62 0.62 -3.08 -4.32
C GLY A 62 -0.65 -2.54 -3.68
N ASP A 63 -0.87 -2.93 -2.43
CA ASP A 63 -2.11 -2.69 -1.72
C ASP A 63 -1.91 -1.65 -0.63
N PHE A 64 -2.51 -0.48 -0.82
CA PHE A 64 -2.41 0.62 0.13
C PHE A 64 -3.44 0.51 1.26
N ASN A 65 -4.38 -0.45 1.22
CA ASN A 65 -5.44 -0.60 2.21
C ASN A 65 -6.14 0.73 2.59
N ALA A 66 -6.11 1.71 1.69
CA ALA A 66 -6.52 3.08 1.95
C ALA A 66 -7.95 3.29 1.50
N ARG A 67 -8.76 3.92 2.36
CA ARG A 67 -10.09 4.42 1.98
C ARG A 67 -10.00 5.89 1.64
N VAL A 68 -10.07 6.19 0.36
CA VAL A 68 -10.02 7.57 -0.17
C VAL A 68 -11.42 8.03 -0.57
N GLY A 69 -11.67 9.34 -0.56
CA GLY A 69 -12.95 9.93 -0.94
C GLY A 69 -13.88 10.23 0.23
N THR A 70 -14.93 11.02 -0.07
CA THR A 70 -15.92 11.49 0.91
C THR A 70 -16.90 10.40 1.34
N ASP A 71 -17.01 9.32 0.57
CA ASP A 71 -17.90 8.19 0.79
C ASP A 71 -17.20 7.01 1.49
N ARG A 72 -15.99 7.20 2.05
CA ARG A 72 -15.18 6.15 2.69
C ARG A 72 -15.91 5.33 3.76
N GLU A 73 -16.89 5.93 4.43
CA GLU A 73 -17.68 5.26 5.48
C GLU A 73 -18.72 4.28 4.89
N SER A 74 -19.00 4.37 3.58
CA SER A 74 -19.94 3.49 2.86
C SER A 74 -19.39 2.07 2.65
N TRP A 75 -18.11 1.84 2.96
CA TRP A 75 -17.40 0.59 2.71
C TRP A 75 -16.87 -0.04 4.00
N PRO A 76 -17.72 -0.41 4.97
CA PRO A 76 -17.29 -0.78 6.32
C PRO A 76 -16.40 -2.03 6.38
N GLY A 77 -16.46 -2.91 5.38
CA GLY A 77 -15.72 -4.17 5.31
C GLY A 77 -14.54 -4.21 4.34
N VAL A 78 -14.18 -3.08 3.71
CA VAL A 78 -13.01 -2.96 2.81
C VAL A 78 -11.85 -2.32 3.54
#